data_AF-A0A0L0SYH5-F1
#
_entry.id   AF-A0A0L0SYH5-F1
#
_cell.length_a   1.000
_cell.length_b   1.000
_cell.length_c   1.000
_cell.angle_alpha   90.00
_cell.angle_beta   90.00
_cell.angle_gamma   90.00
#
_symmetry.space_group_name_H-M   'P 1'
#
loop_
_entity.id
_entity.type
_entity.pdbx_description
1 polymer ?
#
loop_
_entity_poly.entity_id
_entity_poly.type
_entity_poly.pdbx_seq_one_letter_code
_entity_poly.pdbx_strand_id
1 'polypeptide(L)'
;MWIAAFTMLIVWMTMLLLLYLVAGPKTKKPAASMASARNVEGRPITEVTTVDVYEETNTWEARFKRAVRAARLNFILLLAACVITALGYGPSGGTVALQWIAFAIGALWVLVELFSNSHWLRLLWAVCIFPLIVIIWGLAFRRFGDQDNRSV
;
A
#
# COMPACT_ATOMS: atom_id res chain seq x y z
N MET A 1 12.60 0.84 -20.82
CA MET A 1 11.69 1.27 -19.72
C MET A 1 10.26 0.88 -19.98
N TRP A 2 9.65 1.35 -21.08
CA TRP A 2 8.21 1.25 -21.29
C TRP A 2 7.67 -0.18 -21.20
N ILE A 3 8.37 -1.16 -21.77
CA ILE A 3 8.01 -2.57 -21.63
C ILE A 3 8.04 -3.01 -20.16
N ALA A 4 9.10 -2.68 -19.40
CA ALA A 4 9.22 -3.05 -17.99
C ALA A 4 8.13 -2.39 -17.11
N ALA A 5 7.87 -1.10 -17.33
CA ALA A 5 6.80 -0.38 -16.64
C ALA A 5 5.42 -0.97 -16.98
N PHE A 6 5.18 -1.26 -18.26
CA PHE A 6 3.93 -1.88 -18.72
C PHE A 6 3.73 -3.28 -18.13
N THR A 7 4.77 -4.12 -18.14
CA THR A 7 4.72 -5.45 -17.51
C THR A 7 4.45 -5.37 -16.02
N MET A 8 5.08 -4.42 -15.31
CA MET A 8 4.80 -4.20 -13.89
C MET A 8 3.34 -3.80 -13.64
N LEU A 9 2.83 -2.86 -14.42
CA LEU A 9 1.45 -2.38 -14.27
C LEU A 9 0.45 -3.50 -14.53
N ILE A 10 0.69 -4.35 -15.53
CA ILE A 10 -0.15 -5.53 -15.80
C ILE A 10 -0.09 -6.52 -14.63
N VAL A 11 1.10 -6.87 -14.15
CA VAL A 11 1.26 -7.80 -13.02
C VAL A 11 0.58 -7.24 -11.77
N TRP A 12 0.68 -5.94 -11.53
CA TRP A 12 0.04 -5.32 -10.38
C TRP A 12 -1.49 -5.23 -10.51
N MET A 13 -2.00 -4.93 -11.71
CA MET A 13 -3.44 -4.89 -11.99
C MET A 13 -4.07 -6.26 -11.87
N THR A 14 -3.42 -7.31 -12.39
CA THR A 14 -3.89 -8.69 -12.22
C THR A 14 -3.90 -9.11 -10.76
N MET A 15 -2.86 -8.76 -9.99
CA MET A 15 -2.81 -8.99 -8.55
C MET A 15 -3.93 -8.25 -7.80
N LEU A 16 -4.18 -6.98 -8.11
CA LEU A 16 -5.28 -6.21 -7.53
C LEU A 16 -6.64 -6.80 -7.87
N LEU A 17 -6.85 -7.22 -9.12
CA LEU A 17 -8.08 -7.86 -9.57
C LEU A 17 -8.34 -9.14 -8.78
N LEU A 18 -7.34 -10.01 -8.63
CA LEU A 18 -7.42 -11.23 -7.83
C LEU A 18 -7.75 -10.91 -6.37
N LEU A 19 -7.08 -9.92 -5.77
CA LEU A 19 -7.35 -9.51 -4.39
C LEU A 19 -8.79 -8.97 -4.22
N TYR A 20 -9.32 -8.22 -5.18
CA TYR A 20 -10.70 -7.72 -5.14
C TYR A 20 -11.74 -8.83 -5.32
N LEU A 21 -11.48 -9.78 -6.22
CA LEU A 21 -12.35 -10.95 -6.41
C LEU A 21 -12.47 -11.76 -5.12
N VAL A 22 -11.37 -11.94 -4.39
CA VAL A 22 -11.33 -12.72 -3.14
C VAL A 22 -11.82 -11.92 -1.93
N ALA A 23 -11.62 -10.60 -1.89
CA ALA A 23 -12.05 -9.75 -0.78
C ALA A 23 -13.59 -9.66 -0.62
N GLY A 24 -14.34 -10.01 -1.68
CA GLY A 24 -15.80 -10.05 -1.69
C GLY A 24 -16.49 -8.68 -1.51
N PRO A 25 -17.80 -8.59 -1.77
CA PRO A 25 -18.58 -7.39 -1.49
C PRO A 25 -18.52 -7.04 0.01
N LYS A 26 -18.55 -5.75 0.35
CA LYS A 26 -18.64 -5.29 1.75
C LYS A 26 -20.02 -5.64 2.32
N THR A 27 -20.24 -6.86 2.76
CA THR A 27 -21.34 -7.19 3.67
C THR A 27 -20.96 -6.65 5.04
N LYS A 28 -21.38 -5.41 5.34
CA LYS A 28 -21.41 -4.91 6.70
C LYS A 28 -22.43 -5.76 7.47
N LYS A 29 -21.99 -6.87 8.05
CA LYS A 29 -22.81 -7.58 9.03
C LYS A 29 -22.79 -6.72 10.30
N PRO A 30 -23.95 -6.25 10.81
CA PRO A 30 -23.99 -5.65 12.13
C PRO A 30 -23.55 -6.73 13.13
N ALA A 31 -22.43 -6.49 13.81
CA ALA A 31 -22.02 -7.35 14.91
C ALA A 31 -23.08 -7.23 16.01
N ALA A 32 -23.47 -8.35 16.60
CA ALA A 32 -24.52 -8.43 17.59
C ALA A 32 -24.39 -7.31 18.63
N SER A 33 -25.45 -6.51 18.80
CA SER A 33 -25.49 -5.49 19.84
C SER A 33 -25.45 -6.19 21.20
N MET A 34 -24.29 -6.24 21.85
CA MET A 34 -24.28 -6.56 23.27
C MET A 34 -24.76 -5.33 24.03
N ALA A 35 -25.92 -5.45 24.67
CA ALA A 35 -26.43 -4.46 25.60
C ALA A 35 -25.46 -4.38 26.80
N SER A 36 -24.50 -3.46 26.74
CA SER A 36 -23.65 -3.14 27.88
C SER A 36 -24.48 -2.35 28.89
N ALA A 37 -24.94 -3.01 29.95
CA ALA A 37 -25.53 -2.37 31.13
C ALA A 37 -24.43 -1.71 31.98
N ARG A 38 -23.76 -0.68 31.43
CA ARG A 38 -22.92 0.20 32.24
C ARG A 38 -23.79 1.36 32.67
N ASN A 39 -24.21 1.37 33.94
CA ASN A 39 -24.89 2.51 34.55
C ASN A 39 -23.99 3.73 34.47
N VAL A 40 -24.27 4.62 33.51
CA VAL A 40 -23.72 5.98 33.49
C VAL A 40 -24.59 6.80 34.43
N GLU A 41 -24.06 7.08 35.60
CA GLU A 41 -24.73 7.85 36.66
C GLU A 41 -25.08 9.25 36.13
N GLY A 42 -26.37 9.50 35.87
CA GLY A 42 -26.90 10.81 35.45
C GLY A 42 -27.53 10.92 34.06
N ARG A 43 -27.71 9.81 33.30
CA ARG A 43 -28.42 9.85 32.00
C ARG A 43 -29.71 9.02 32.04
N PRO A 44 -30.87 9.51 31.53
CA PRO A 44 -32.12 8.75 31.53
C PRO A 44 -31.94 7.37 30.86
N ILE A 45 -32.56 6.37 31.48
CA ILE A 45 -32.44 4.91 31.29
C ILE A 45 -32.85 4.40 29.88
N THR A 46 -33.05 5.30 28.91
CA THR A 46 -33.56 5.00 27.57
C THR A 46 -32.48 4.99 26.49
N GLU A 47 -31.28 5.47 26.75
CA GLU A 47 -30.20 5.52 25.76
C GLU A 47 -29.22 4.37 25.98
N VAL A 48 -29.52 3.21 25.38
CA VAL A 48 -28.58 2.08 25.27
C VAL A 48 -27.35 2.59 24.53
N THR A 49 -26.31 2.95 25.27
CA THR A 49 -25.02 3.34 24.69
C THR A 49 -24.37 2.05 24.22
N THR A 50 -24.60 1.67 22.96
CA THR A 50 -23.92 0.54 22.33
C THR A 50 -22.45 0.93 22.18
N VAL A 51 -21.63 0.52 23.15
CA VAL A 51 -20.18 0.52 22.96
C VAL A 51 -19.93 -0.58 21.94
N ASP A 52 -19.68 -0.18 20.70
CA ASP A 52 -19.21 -1.08 19.65
C ASP A 52 -17.86 -1.65 20.10
N VAL A 53 -17.89 -2.78 20.80
CA VAL A 53 -16.71 -3.62 20.99
C VAL A 53 -16.52 -4.29 19.64
N TYR A 54 -15.72 -3.65 18.79
CA TYR A 54 -15.21 -4.24 17.56
C TYR A 54 -14.31 -5.40 17.98
N GLU A 55 -14.89 -6.57 18.20
CA GLU A 55 -14.12 -7.80 18.19
C GLU A 55 -13.54 -7.88 16.78
N GLU A 56 -12.26 -7.49 16.66
CA GLU A 56 -11.50 -7.45 15.42
C GLU A 56 -11.29 -8.91 15.00
N THR A 57 -12.37 -9.55 14.58
CA THR A 57 -12.38 -10.92 14.11
C THR A 57 -11.38 -10.95 12.97
N ASN A 58 -10.30 -11.71 13.19
CA ASN A 58 -9.16 -11.86 12.29
C ASN A 58 -9.56 -12.71 11.07
N THR A 59 -10.70 -12.35 10.48
CA THR A 59 -11.39 -13.05 9.42
C THR A 59 -10.60 -12.85 8.14
N TRP A 60 -10.52 -13.88 7.32
CA TRP A 60 -9.83 -13.84 6.03
C TRP A 60 -10.26 -12.63 5.18
N GLU A 61 -11.53 -12.25 5.19
CA GLU A 61 -12.02 -11.04 4.51
C GLU A 61 -11.34 -9.75 4.97
N ALA A 62 -11.10 -9.59 6.27
CA ALA A 62 -10.44 -8.41 6.82
C ALA A 62 -8.97 -8.36 6.38
N ARG A 63 -8.30 -9.51 6.30
CA ARG A 63 -6.93 -9.64 5.78
C ARG A 63 -6.85 -9.26 4.30
N PHE A 64 -7.76 -9.77 3.48
CA PHE A 64 -7.83 -9.40 2.06
C PHE A 64 -8.15 -7.91 1.86
N LYS A 65 -9.09 -7.34 2.61
CA LYS A 65 -9.40 -5.90 2.56
C LYS A 65 -8.20 -5.02 2.91
N ARG A 66 -7.40 -5.43 3.92
CA ARG A 66 -6.16 -4.73 4.29
C ARG A 66 -5.09 -4.89 3.21
N ALA A 67 -4.89 -6.10 2.68
CA ALA A 67 -3.97 -6.39 1.59
C ALA A 67 -4.30 -5.58 0.31
N VAL A 68 -5.59 -5.47 -0.06
CA VAL A 68 -6.06 -4.61 -1.16
C VAL A 68 -5.67 -3.15 -0.92
N ARG A 69 -5.84 -2.65 0.31
CA ARG A 69 -5.51 -1.26 0.66
C ARG A 69 -4.01 -1.00 0.51
N ALA A 70 -3.16 -1.91 1.02
CA ALA A 70 -1.71 -1.84 0.89
C ALA A 70 -1.28 -1.92 -0.58
N ALA A 71 -1.84 -2.88 -1.34
CA ALA A 71 -1.56 -3.06 -2.76
C ALA A 71 -1.92 -1.83 -3.58
N ARG A 72 -3.07 -1.20 -3.30
CA ARG A 72 -3.49 0.03 -3.99
C ARG A 72 -2.57 1.20 -3.67
N LEU A 73 -2.14 1.34 -2.42
CA LEU A 73 -1.25 2.43 -2.01
C LEU A 73 0.12 2.29 -2.70
N ASN A 74 0.69 1.08 -2.72
CA ASN A 74 1.90 0.78 -3.46
C ASN A 74 1.75 0.99 -4.98
N PHE A 75 0.60 0.63 -5.55
CA PHE A 75 0.33 0.89 -6.96
C PHE A 75 0.44 2.38 -7.30
N ILE A 76 -0.23 3.22 -6.51
CA ILE A 76 -0.23 4.69 -6.72
C ILE A 76 1.19 5.23 -6.59
N LEU A 77 1.95 4.75 -5.62
CA LEU A 77 3.34 5.14 -5.40
C LEU A 77 4.26 4.76 -6.57
N LEU A 78 4.17 3.53 -7.07
CA LEU A 78 4.94 3.05 -8.21
C LEU A 78 4.53 3.77 -9.51
N LEU A 79 3.24 4.04 -9.68
CA LEU A 79 2.73 4.81 -10.81
C LEU A 79 3.25 6.25 -10.77
N ALA A 80 3.20 6.91 -9.61
CA ALA A 80 3.75 8.25 -9.43
C ALA A 80 5.24 8.28 -9.73
N ALA A 81 6.02 7.32 -9.22
CA ALA A 81 7.44 7.19 -9.52
C ALA A 81 7.70 7.00 -11.02
N CYS A 82 6.88 6.19 -11.70
CA CYS A 82 6.97 6.01 -13.15
C CYS A 82 6.71 7.32 -13.91
N VAL A 83 5.65 8.04 -13.55
CA VAL A 83 5.28 9.31 -14.20
C VAL A 83 6.35 10.37 -13.98
N ILE A 84 6.85 10.51 -12.75
CA ILE A 84 7.92 11.47 -12.42
C ILE A 84 9.20 11.13 -13.19
N THR A 85 9.57 9.85 -13.27
CA THR A 85 10.74 9.41 -14.06
C THR A 85 10.57 9.68 -15.55
N ALA A 86 9.35 9.55 -16.08
CA ALA A 86 9.05 9.84 -17.47
C ALA A 86 9.06 11.35 -17.78
N LEU A 87 8.62 12.19 -16.82
CA LEU A 87 8.58 13.66 -16.96
C LEU A 87 9.92 14.34 -16.67
N GLY A 88 10.82 13.70 -15.92
CA GLY A 88 12.16 14.19 -15.63
C GLY A 88 13.14 14.00 -16.79
N TYR A 89 14.41 13.68 -16.47
CA TYR A 89 15.45 13.42 -17.48
C TYR A 89 15.31 12.06 -18.19
N GLY A 90 14.20 11.36 -17.96
CA GLY A 90 13.89 10.07 -18.57
C GLY A 90 14.48 8.87 -17.81
N PRO A 91 14.11 7.64 -18.24
CA PRO A 91 14.60 6.42 -17.63
C PRO A 91 16.09 6.20 -17.80
N SER A 92 16.75 5.84 -16.70
CA SER A 92 18.08 5.24 -16.70
C SER A 92 17.99 3.77 -16.29
N GLY A 93 19.06 2.99 -16.50
CA GLY A 93 19.14 1.63 -15.97
C GLY A 93 18.95 1.60 -14.44
N GLY A 94 19.45 2.61 -13.73
CA GLY A 94 19.32 2.74 -12.28
C GLY A 94 17.88 2.98 -11.81
N THR A 95 17.13 3.87 -12.48
CA THR A 95 15.72 4.11 -12.10
C THR A 95 14.85 2.88 -12.38
N VAL A 96 15.11 2.14 -13.46
CA VAL A 96 14.43 0.88 -13.76
C VAL A 96 14.73 -0.19 -12.70
N ALA A 97 15.99 -0.34 -12.27
CA ALA A 97 16.36 -1.29 -11.22
C ALA A 97 15.69 -0.95 -9.88
N LEU A 98 15.70 0.32 -9.47
CA LEU A 98 15.04 0.78 -8.25
C LEU A 98 13.52 0.58 -8.31
N GLN A 99 12.91 0.73 -9.47
CA GLN A 99 11.50 0.43 -9.67
C GLN A 99 11.19 -1.04 -9.35
N TRP A 100 12.02 -1.99 -9.83
CA TRP A 100 11.86 -3.43 -9.55
C TRP A 100 12.07 -3.78 -8.08
N ILE A 101 13.01 -3.10 -7.42
CA ILE A 101 13.20 -3.26 -5.98
C ILE A 101 11.97 -2.74 -5.22
N ALA A 102 11.47 -1.55 -5.58
CA ALA A 102 10.25 -0.97 -4.99
C ALA A 102 9.04 -1.89 -5.18
N PHE A 103 8.91 -2.48 -6.37
CA PHE A 103 7.87 -3.45 -6.69
C PHE A 103 7.96 -4.71 -5.82
N ALA A 104 9.15 -5.31 -5.69
CA ALA A 104 9.36 -6.52 -4.89
C ALA A 104 9.07 -6.28 -3.40
N ILE A 105 9.57 -5.17 -2.86
CA ILE A 105 9.28 -4.70 -1.51
C ILE A 105 7.77 -4.50 -1.32
N GLY A 106 7.12 -3.87 -2.29
CA GLY A 106 5.69 -3.63 -2.23
C GLY A 106 4.86 -4.92 -2.27
N ALA A 107 5.26 -5.90 -3.08
CA ALA A 107 4.62 -7.21 -3.14
C ALA A 107 4.77 -7.96 -1.81
N LEU A 108 5.97 -7.88 -1.21
CA LEU A 108 6.22 -8.48 0.10
C LEU A 108 5.40 -7.81 1.20
N TRP A 109 5.22 -6.49 1.16
CA TRP A 109 4.32 -5.79 2.08
C TRP A 109 2.88 -6.31 1.96
N VAL A 110 2.37 -6.52 0.74
CA VAL A 110 1.01 -7.07 0.56
C VAL A 110 0.89 -8.48 1.14
N LEU A 111 1.90 -9.33 0.96
CA LEU A 111 1.95 -10.65 1.59
C LEU A 111 1.95 -10.53 3.12
N VAL A 112 2.78 -9.66 3.68
CA VAL A 112 2.83 -9.43 5.14
C VAL A 112 1.48 -8.99 5.68
N GLU A 113 0.76 -8.12 4.98
CA GLU A 113 -0.57 -7.67 5.40
C GLU A 113 -1.64 -8.78 5.31
N LEU A 114 -1.41 -9.79 4.46
CA LEU A 114 -2.24 -10.99 4.36
C LEU A 114 -2.04 -11.91 5.57
N PHE A 115 -0.80 -12.06 6.06
CA PHE A 115 -0.45 -13.01 7.12
C PHE A 115 -0.43 -12.42 8.53
N SER A 116 -0.15 -11.12 8.68
CA SER A 116 0.07 -10.47 9.98
C SER A 116 -0.74 -9.18 10.14
N ASN A 117 -1.26 -8.95 11.35
CA ASN A 117 -1.92 -7.69 11.74
C ASN A 117 -1.07 -6.97 12.80
N SER A 118 0.17 -6.59 12.44
CA SER A 118 1.05 -5.85 13.35
C SER A 118 1.22 -4.40 12.89
N HIS A 119 0.89 -3.46 13.76
CA HIS A 119 1.11 -2.03 13.54
C HIS A 119 2.60 -1.72 13.28
N TRP A 120 3.50 -2.38 14.03
CA TRP A 120 4.95 -2.19 13.91
C TRP A 120 5.49 -2.65 12.55
N LEU A 121 4.96 -3.73 11.99
CA LEU A 121 5.33 -4.18 10.65
C LEU A 121 4.91 -3.15 9.60
N ARG A 122 3.70 -2.57 9.69
CA ARG A 122 3.27 -1.51 8.76
C ARG A 122 4.18 -0.29 8.84
N LEU A 123 4.57 0.11 10.04
CA LEU A 123 5.46 1.25 10.23
C LEU A 123 6.83 0.97 9.59
N LEU A 124 7.40 -0.21 9.81
CA LEU A 124 8.70 -0.60 9.26
C LEU A 124 8.66 -0.60 7.72
N TRP A 125 7.61 -1.17 7.11
CA TRP A 125 7.45 -1.13 5.64
C TRP A 125 7.30 0.28 5.09
N ALA A 126 6.56 1.16 5.78
CA ALA A 126 6.44 2.56 5.40
C ALA A 126 7.79 3.29 5.45
N VAL A 127 8.58 3.04 6.50
CA VAL A 127 9.93 3.62 6.67
C VAL A 127 10.91 3.11 5.62
N CYS A 128 10.77 1.87 5.13
CA CYS A 128 11.61 1.36 4.03
C CYS A 128 11.21 1.92 2.66
N ILE A 129 9.90 2.04 2.38
CA ILE A 129 9.41 2.46 1.07
C ILE A 129 9.56 3.96 0.85
N PHE A 130 9.32 4.76 1.89
CA PHE A 130 9.41 6.22 1.81
C PHE A 130 10.75 6.73 1.24
N PRO A 131 11.92 6.42 1.82
CA PRO A 131 13.21 6.90 1.31
C PRO A 131 13.50 6.34 -0.09
N LEU A 132 13.07 5.12 -0.39
CA LEU A 132 13.30 4.50 -1.68
C LEU A 132 12.57 5.26 -2.80
N ILE A 133 11.35 5.71 -2.55
CA ILE A 133 10.60 6.54 -3.50
C ILE A 133 11.22 7.93 -3.62
N VAL A 134 11.64 8.54 -2.50
CA VAL A 134 12.33 9.83 -2.52
C VAL A 134 13.62 9.76 -3.34
N ILE A 135 14.37 8.66 -3.24
CA ILE A 135 15.57 8.42 -4.05
C ILE A 135 15.21 8.32 -5.54
N ILE A 136 14.17 7.57 -5.90
CA ILE A 136 13.71 7.46 -7.30
C ILE A 136 13.33 8.85 -7.85
N TRP A 137 12.60 9.65 -7.07
CA TRP A 137 12.23 11.01 -7.47
C TRP A 137 13.46 11.92 -7.59
N GLY A 138 14.38 11.86 -6.64
CA GLY A 138 15.63 12.64 -6.69
C GLY A 138 16.50 12.27 -7.90
N LEU A 139 16.57 10.98 -8.25
CA LEU A 139 17.28 10.51 -9.43
C LEU A 139 16.60 10.94 -10.74
N ALA A 140 15.27 11.06 -10.77
CA ALA A 140 14.56 11.55 -11.94
C ALA A 140 14.93 13.01 -12.31
N PHE A 141 15.33 13.81 -11.32
CA PHE A 141 15.80 15.20 -11.51
C PHE A 141 17.34 15.32 -11.55
N ARG A 142 18.07 14.24 -11.28
CA ARG A 142 19.53 14.24 -11.36
C ARG A 142 19.95 14.04 -12.82
N ARG A 143 20.30 15.13 -13.50
CA ARG A 143 20.98 15.09 -14.79
C ARG A 143 22.32 14.38 -14.60
N PHE A 144 22.54 13.24 -15.27
CA PHE A 144 23.88 12.64 -15.38
C PHE A 144 24.72 13.55 -16.30
N GLY A 145 25.27 14.62 -15.73
CA GLY A 145 26.32 15.40 -16.36
C GLY A 145 27.62 14.63 -16.26
N ASP A 146 27.87 13.72 -17.20
CA ASP A 146 29.17 13.05 -17.33
C ASP A 146 29.46 12.64 -18.77
N GLN A 147 29.25 13.58 -19.71
CA GLN A 147 29.66 13.43 -21.11
C GLN A 147 30.70 14.47 -21.56
N ASP A 148 31.18 15.37 -20.70
CA ASP A 148 32.01 16.51 -21.13
C ASP A 148 33.51 16.39 -20.80
N ASN A 149 34.01 15.20 -20.46
CA ASN A 149 35.43 14.99 -20.15
C ASN A 149 36.08 13.83 -20.94
N ARG A 150 35.52 13.44 -22.10
CA ARG A 150 36.09 12.42 -22.99
C ARG A 150 36.48 12.96 -24.37
N SER A 151 37.14 14.12 -24.40
CA SER A 151 37.88 14.55 -25.58
C SER A 151 39.19 15.23 -25.15
N VAL A 152 40.21 14.41 -24.90
CA VAL A 152 41.63 14.77 -25.01
C VAL A 152 42.26 13.79 -25.97
#